data_AF-A0A8R7PMY2-F1
#
_entry.id   AF-A0A8R7PMY2-F1
#
_cell.length_a   1.000
_cell.length_b   1.000
_cell.length_c   1.000
_cell.angle_alpha   90.00
_cell.angle_beta   90.00
_cell.angle_gamma   90.00
#
_symmetry.space_group_name_H-M   'P 1'
#
loop_
_entity.id
_entity.type
_entity.pdbx_description
1 polymer ?
#
loop_
_entity_poly.entity_id
_entity_poly.type
_entity_poly.pdbx_seq_one_letter_code
_entity_poly.pdbx_strand_id
1 'polypeptide(L)'
;KDVDGAREEIFQFLRFENNLKVIYIDGWDGFGASAILRSIAEVLPSRRTTPELCFDRIIYIDCSQWKNRRAVQRSIAEELQLDHSVMAILDKQDEEDDFNKVDESSRNEVHSVGKVINQTLRGTKLMMIFLNGSDEEVDISTFGIPLAIFDNNIIIWTFSRRCMTMN
;
A
#
# COMPACT_ATOMS: atom_id res chain seq x y z
N LYS A 1 21.46 -12.85 -2.77
CA LYS A 1 21.58 -11.38 -2.88
C LYS A 1 21.20 -10.79 -1.53
N ASP A 2 21.86 -9.72 -1.12
CA ASP A 2 21.44 -8.98 0.07
C ASP A 2 20.24 -8.06 -0.25
N VAL A 3 19.69 -7.43 0.79
CA VAL A 3 18.55 -6.52 0.67
C VAL A 3 18.88 -5.31 -0.21
N ASP A 4 20.10 -4.78 -0.07
CA ASP A 4 20.56 -3.62 -0.82
C ASP A 4 20.66 -3.90 -2.32
N GLY A 5 21.27 -5.02 -2.71
CA GLY A 5 21.36 -5.42 -4.12
C GLY A 5 19.99 -5.63 -4.75
N ALA A 6 19.05 -6.26 -4.03
CA ALA A 6 17.68 -6.45 -4.51
C ALA A 6 16.94 -5.11 -4.67
N ARG A 7 17.08 -4.18 -3.72
CA ARG A 7 16.52 -2.83 -3.83
C ARG A 7 17.05 -2.09 -5.07
N GLU A 8 18.36 -2.12 -5.31
CA GLU A 8 18.95 -1.42 -6.46
C GLU A 8 18.49 -2.01 -7.81
N GLU A 9 18.26 -3.33 -7.87
CA GLU A 9 17.66 -3.95 -9.06
C GLU A 9 16.23 -3.48 -9.32
N ILE A 10 15.42 -3.33 -8.26
CA ILE A 10 14.06 -2.77 -8.38
C ILE A 10 14.13 -1.30 -8.85
N PHE A 11 15.07 -0.51 -8.33
CA PHE A 11 15.27 0.85 -8.79
C PHE A 11 15.71 0.91 -10.25
N GLN A 12 16.59 0.02 -10.70
CA GLN A 12 16.93 -0.08 -12.12
C GLN A 12 15.70 -0.43 -12.97
N PHE A 13 14.92 -1.42 -12.53
CA PHE A 13 13.71 -1.84 -13.22
C PHE A 13 12.69 -0.70 -13.38
N LEU A 14 12.40 0.04 -12.30
CA LEU A 14 11.51 1.21 -12.32
C LEU A 14 11.94 2.32 -13.28
N ARG A 15 13.23 2.42 -13.60
CA ARG A 15 13.74 3.42 -14.55
C ARG A 15 13.48 3.04 -16.01
N PHE A 16 13.47 1.74 -16.32
CA PHE A 16 13.34 1.28 -17.70
C PHE A 16 11.89 0.93 -18.05
N GLU A 17 11.08 0.54 -17.07
CA GLU A 17 9.72 0.09 -17.29
C GLU A 17 8.69 1.14 -16.82
N ASN A 18 8.38 2.08 -17.72
CA ASN A 18 7.51 3.22 -17.44
C ASN A 18 6.00 2.93 -17.51
N ASN A 19 5.61 1.74 -17.96
CA ASN A 19 4.21 1.37 -18.14
C ASN A 19 3.62 0.57 -16.96
N LEU A 20 4.45 0.12 -16.02
CA LEU A 20 3.98 -0.65 -14.87
C LEU A 20 3.31 0.23 -13.82
N LYS A 21 2.21 -0.27 -13.28
CA LYS A 21 1.46 0.36 -12.17
C LYS A 21 1.55 -0.44 -10.88
N VAL A 22 1.68 -1.77 -10.97
CA VAL A 22 1.69 -2.68 -9.83
C VAL A 22 2.85 -3.67 -9.99
N ILE A 23 3.65 -3.80 -8.94
CA ILE A 23 4.83 -4.66 -8.88
C ILE A 23 4.70 -5.55 -7.65
N TYR A 24 4.62 -6.85 -7.86
CA TYR A 24 4.61 -7.85 -6.80
C TYR A 24 6.03 -8.33 -6.48
N ILE A 25 6.39 -8.32 -5.20
CA ILE A 25 7.65 -8.84 -4.69
C ILE A 25 7.39 -10.17 -3.99
N ASP A 26 7.87 -11.25 -4.60
CA ASP A 26 7.83 -12.59 -4.03
C ASP A 26 9.05 -12.81 -3.12
N GLY A 27 8.80 -13.14 -1.85
CA GLY A 27 9.83 -13.56 -0.92
C GLY A 27 9.94 -15.09 -0.89
N TRP A 28 11.08 -15.62 -0.43
CA TRP A 28 11.17 -17.05 -0.16
C TRP A 28 10.30 -17.38 1.06
N ASP A 29 9.16 -18.07 0.88
CA ASP A 29 8.23 -18.45 1.96
C ASP A 29 7.87 -17.26 2.88
N GLY A 30 7.75 -16.05 2.31
CA GLY A 30 7.46 -14.82 3.05
C GLY A 30 8.68 -14.13 3.68
N PHE A 31 9.89 -14.66 3.54
CA PHE A 31 11.13 -14.05 4.03
C PHE A 31 11.76 -13.13 2.97
N GLY A 32 12.30 -12.00 3.43
CA GLY A 32 13.07 -11.05 2.62
C GLY A 32 12.25 -9.98 1.90
N ALA A 33 11.03 -10.26 1.44
CA ALA A 33 10.20 -9.26 0.75
C ALA A 33 9.90 -8.04 1.62
N SER A 34 9.57 -8.26 2.90
CA SER A 34 9.33 -7.16 3.85
C SER A 34 10.56 -6.30 4.08
N ALA A 35 11.75 -6.92 4.18
CA ALA A 35 13.02 -6.20 4.32
C ALA A 35 13.36 -5.38 3.08
N ILE A 36 13.11 -5.92 1.88
CA ILE A 36 13.28 -5.21 0.61
C ILE A 36 12.36 -4.00 0.53
N LEU A 37 11.06 -4.17 0.79
CA LEU A 37 10.09 -3.08 0.73
C LEU A 37 10.40 -1.98 1.78
N ARG A 38 10.79 -2.36 3.00
CA ARG A 38 11.25 -1.39 4.00
C ARG A 38 12.48 -0.62 3.52
N SER A 39 13.46 -1.31 2.95
CA SER A 39 14.67 -0.67 2.41
C SER A 39 14.37 0.27 1.24
N ILE A 40 13.41 -0.08 0.37
CA ILE A 40 12.91 0.81 -0.68
C ILE A 40 12.32 2.07 -0.05
N ALA A 41 11.43 1.94 0.95
CA ALA A 41 10.78 3.07 1.61
C ALA A 41 11.79 4.02 2.27
N GLU A 42 12.85 3.48 2.87
CA GLU A 42 13.91 4.26 3.51
C GLU A 42 14.77 5.05 2.49
N VAL A 43 15.12 4.44 1.37
CA VAL A 43 16.09 5.02 0.42
C VAL A 43 15.43 5.87 -0.66
N LEU A 44 14.24 5.49 -1.13
CA LEU A 44 13.58 6.14 -2.27
C LEU A 44 13.39 7.66 -2.10
N PRO A 45 13.05 8.21 -0.92
CA PRO A 45 12.92 9.66 -0.72
C PRO A 45 14.19 10.46 -1.06
N SER A 46 15.37 9.83 -1.03
CA SER A 46 16.67 10.44 -1.37
C SER A 46 17.02 10.38 -2.87
N ARG A 47 16.29 9.59 -3.67
CA ARG A 47 16.59 9.33 -5.10
C ARG A 47 15.97 10.35 -6.07
N ARG A 48 15.62 11.55 -5.58
CA ARG A 48 14.92 12.60 -6.34
C ARG A 48 15.67 13.15 -7.54
N THR A 49 16.99 12.94 -7.61
CA THR A 49 17.81 13.34 -8.77
C THR A 49 17.59 12.47 -10.00
N THR A 50 16.92 11.31 -9.85
CA THR A 50 16.55 10.42 -10.94
C THR A 50 15.07 10.65 -11.27
N PRO A 51 14.72 11.23 -12.43
CA PRO A 51 13.35 11.61 -12.76
C PRO A 51 12.33 10.47 -12.64
N GLU A 52 12.71 9.26 -13.04
CA GLU A 52 11.84 8.08 -12.98
C GLU A 52 11.53 7.67 -11.54
N LEU A 53 12.45 7.90 -10.61
CA LEU A 53 12.32 7.60 -9.17
C LEU A 53 11.88 8.80 -8.34
N CYS A 54 11.64 9.95 -8.97
CA CYS A 54 11.10 11.13 -8.29
C CYS A 54 9.59 11.00 -8.21
N PHE A 55 9.06 10.86 -6.99
CA PHE A 55 7.62 10.75 -6.69
C PHE A 55 7.20 11.97 -5.87
N ASP A 56 6.01 12.49 -6.14
CA ASP A 56 5.42 13.59 -5.38
C ASP A 56 5.00 13.12 -3.98
N ARG A 57 4.54 11.87 -3.90
CA ARG A 57 4.13 11.20 -2.67
C ARG A 57 4.75 9.82 -2.63
N ILE A 58 5.33 9.46 -1.49
CA ILE A 58 5.78 8.11 -1.18
C ILE A 58 5.07 7.75 0.12
N ILE A 59 4.29 6.68 0.12
CA ILE A 59 3.61 6.17 1.32
C ILE A 59 4.06 4.75 1.58
N TYR A 60 4.35 4.44 2.84
CA TYR A 60 4.69 3.09 3.29
C TYR A 60 3.60 2.59 4.24
N ILE A 61 2.90 1.54 3.83
CA ILE A 61 1.81 0.96 4.59
C ILE A 61 2.23 -0.43 5.07
N ASP A 62 2.47 -0.56 6.38
CA ASP A 62 2.75 -1.85 7.01
C ASP A 62 1.47 -2.46 7.58
N CYS A 63 0.87 -3.39 6.85
CA CYS A 63 -0.24 -4.21 7.31
C CYS A 63 0.16 -5.69 7.38
N SER A 64 1.43 -5.97 7.72
CA SER A 64 1.93 -7.34 7.90
C SER A 64 1.13 -8.15 8.94
N GLN A 65 0.57 -7.48 9.95
CA GLN A 65 -0.44 -8.02 10.86
C GLN A 65 -1.83 -7.61 10.35
N TRP A 66 -2.28 -8.23 9.26
CA TRP A 66 -3.56 -7.91 8.64
C TRP A 66 -4.72 -8.06 9.64
N LYS A 67 -5.56 -7.03 9.75
CA LYS A 67 -6.77 -7.05 10.58
C LYS A 67 -8.02 -7.12 9.71
N ASN A 68 -8.21 -6.10 8.88
CA ASN A 68 -9.31 -5.95 7.95
C ASN A 68 -8.97 -4.83 6.95
N ARG A 69 -9.85 -4.64 5.97
CA ARG A 69 -9.70 -3.65 4.90
C ARG A 69 -9.79 -2.21 5.43
N ARG A 70 -10.58 -1.98 6.48
CA ARG A 70 -10.71 -0.66 7.13
C ARG A 70 -9.43 -0.20 7.82
N ALA A 71 -8.69 -1.12 8.44
CA ALA A 71 -7.41 -0.84 9.08
C ALA A 71 -6.37 -0.36 8.05
N VAL A 72 -6.34 -0.97 6.86
CA VAL A 72 -5.49 -0.50 5.74
C VAL A 72 -5.87 0.93 5.34
N GLN A 73 -7.17 1.19 5.17
CA GLN A 73 -7.66 2.53 4.81
C GLN A 73 -7.32 3.57 5.88
N ARG A 74 -7.39 3.21 7.17
CA ARG A 74 -6.96 4.05 8.30
C ARG A 74 -5.46 4.36 8.20
N SER A 75 -4.62 3.35 8.00
CA SER A 75 -3.16 3.55 7.84
C SER A 75 -2.82 4.46 6.65
N ILE A 76 -3.53 4.34 5.53
CA ILE A 76 -3.36 5.25 4.39
C ILE A 76 -3.73 6.69 4.78
N ALA A 77 -4.84 6.89 5.48
CA ALA A 77 -5.28 8.21 5.91
C ALA A 77 -4.29 8.83 6.92
N GLU A 78 -3.71 8.04 7.81
CA GLU A 78 -2.69 8.47 8.79
C GLU A 78 -1.39 8.87 8.09
N GLU A 79 -0.90 8.04 7.17
CA GLU A 79 0.33 8.28 6.41
C GLU A 79 0.21 9.53 5.52
N LEU A 80 -0.99 9.78 4.97
CA LEU A 80 -1.31 11.00 4.24
C LEU A 80 -1.56 12.22 5.13
N GLN A 81 -1.59 12.04 6.45
CA GLN A 81 -1.90 13.08 7.43
C GLN A 81 -3.24 13.77 7.13
N LEU A 82 -4.25 12.98 6.77
CA LEU A 82 -5.58 13.51 6.51
C LEU A 82 -6.18 14.11 7.78
N ASP A 83 -7.10 15.07 7.58
CA ASP A 83 -7.73 15.79 8.67
C ASP A 83 -8.45 14.84 9.65
N HIS A 84 -8.47 15.23 10.93
CA HIS A 84 -9.13 14.49 12.00
C HIS A 84 -10.60 14.12 11.70
N SER A 85 -11.30 14.91 10.88
CA SER A 85 -12.66 14.58 10.44
C SER A 85 -12.73 13.30 9.63
N VAL A 86 -11.66 12.91 8.91
CA VAL A 86 -11.59 11.64 8.19
C VAL A 86 -11.50 10.47 9.17
N MET A 87 -10.71 10.60 10.23
CA MET A 87 -10.63 9.59 11.29
C MET A 87 -11.95 9.44 12.02
N ALA A 88 -12.63 10.55 12.31
CA ALA A 88 -13.96 10.53 12.93
C ALA A 88 -15.01 9.78 12.07
N ILE A 89 -14.89 9.80 10.73
CA ILE A 89 -15.77 9.00 9.86
C ILE A 89 -15.50 7.50 10.03
N LEU A 90 -14.23 7.10 10.09
CA LEU A 90 -13.83 5.71 10.32
C LEU A 90 -14.29 5.22 11.69
N ASP A 91 -14.05 6.02 12.73
CA ASP A 91 -14.40 5.69 14.11
C ASP A 91 -15.91 5.54 14.28
N LYS A 92 -16.70 6.45 13.68
CA LYS A 92 -18.15 6.34 13.66
C LYS A 92 -18.63 5.05 12.98
N GLN A 93 -18.00 4.66 11.86
CA GLN A 93 -18.38 3.41 11.18
C GLN A 93 -18.03 2.18 12.03
N ASP A 94 -16.91 2.22 12.76
CA ASP A 94 -16.54 1.16 13.70
C ASP A 94 -17.55 1.05 14.85
N GLU A 95 -17.99 2.17 15.42
CA GLU A 95 -19.04 2.19 16.47
C GLU A 95 -20.38 1.62 15.97
N GLU A 96 -20.79 1.97 14.74
CA GLU A 96 -21.99 1.42 14.11
C GLU A 96 -21.87 -0.10 13.89
N ASP A 97 -20.72 -0.56 13.42
CA ASP A 97 -20.44 -1.98 13.21
C ASP A 97 -20.40 -2.76 14.54
N ASP A 98 -19.83 -2.17 15.60
CA ASP A 98 -19.85 -2.72 16.96
C ASP A 98 -21.29 -2.88 17.48
N PHE A 99 -22.13 -1.86 17.30
CA PHE A 99 -23.55 -1.91 17.69
C PHE A 99 -24.30 -3.03 16.96
N ASN A 100 -23.99 -3.21 15.67
CA ASN A 100 -24.57 -4.25 14.83
C ASN A 100 -23.88 -5.63 14.98
N LYS A 101 -22.85 -5.73 15.83
CA LYS A 101 -22.06 -6.94 16.07
C LYS A 101 -21.42 -7.50 14.80
N VAL A 102 -20.98 -6.61 13.91
CA VAL A 102 -20.22 -6.96 12.72
C VAL A 102 -18.81 -7.38 13.15
N ASP A 103 -18.40 -8.55 12.69
CA ASP A 103 -17.09 -9.12 12.97
C ASP A 103 -15.97 -8.18 12.47
N GLU A 104 -14.96 -7.96 13.31
CA GLU A 104 -13.86 -7.02 13.01
C GLU A 104 -13.15 -7.38 11.71
N SER A 105 -12.93 -8.67 11.43
CA SER A 105 -12.19 -9.12 10.24
C SER A 105 -12.97 -8.87 8.94
N SER A 106 -14.29 -8.76 9.03
CA SER A 106 -15.19 -8.53 7.88
C SER A 106 -15.38 -7.05 7.52
N ARG A 107 -14.81 -6.13 8.31
CA ARG A 107 -15.00 -4.68 8.13
C ARG A 107 -14.32 -4.17 6.87
N ASN A 108 -15.15 -3.67 5.96
CA ASN A 108 -14.70 -3.07 4.71
C ASN A 108 -14.35 -1.59 4.87
N GLU A 109 -13.57 -1.10 3.90
CA GLU A 109 -13.29 0.31 3.66
C GLU A 109 -14.57 1.16 3.56
N VAL A 110 -14.46 2.42 3.96
CA VAL A 110 -15.55 3.39 3.91
C VAL A 110 -15.43 4.23 2.65
N HIS A 111 -16.48 4.23 1.82
CA HIS A 111 -16.46 4.89 0.51
C HIS A 111 -16.18 6.40 0.57
N SER A 112 -16.75 7.11 1.56
CA SER A 112 -16.52 8.54 1.73
C SER A 112 -15.05 8.85 2.06
N VAL A 113 -14.39 8.01 2.86
CA VAL A 113 -12.96 8.12 3.17
C VAL A 113 -12.12 7.86 1.92
N GLY A 114 -12.48 6.82 1.15
CA GLY A 114 -11.82 6.51 -0.13
C GLY A 114 -11.88 7.68 -1.12
N LYS A 115 -12.99 8.41 -1.16
CA LYS A 115 -13.09 9.64 -1.98
C LYS A 115 -12.12 10.73 -1.53
N VAL A 116 -11.96 10.95 -0.23
CA VAL A 116 -11.03 11.96 0.30
C VAL A 116 -9.59 11.56 -0.01
N ILE A 117 -9.22 10.29 0.19
CA ILE A 117 -7.91 9.74 -0.19
C ILE A 117 -7.66 9.97 -1.68
N ASN A 118 -8.62 9.60 -2.54
CA ASN A 118 -8.49 9.75 -3.98
C ASN A 118 -8.29 11.21 -4.40
N GLN A 119 -9.08 12.13 -3.85
CA GLN A 119 -8.96 13.57 -4.10
C GLN A 119 -7.60 14.11 -3.66
N THR A 120 -7.09 13.64 -2.52
CA THR A 120 -5.78 14.04 -1.97
C THR A 120 -4.62 13.60 -2.86
N LEU A 121 -4.74 12.43 -3.48
CA LEU A 121 -3.71 11.83 -4.33
C LEU A 121 -3.84 12.20 -5.82
N ARG A 122 -4.96 12.81 -6.22
CA ARG A 122 -5.24 13.12 -7.63
C ARG A 122 -4.19 14.06 -8.21
N GLY A 123 -3.67 13.69 -9.39
CA GLY A 123 -2.67 14.50 -10.11
C GLY A 123 -1.26 14.46 -9.51
N THR A 124 -1.04 13.63 -8.48
CA THR A 124 0.29 13.35 -7.94
C THR A 124 0.88 12.10 -8.62
N LYS A 125 2.20 12.02 -8.67
CA LYS A 125 2.95 10.79 -8.95
C LYS A 125 3.24 10.08 -7.63
N LEU A 126 2.42 9.09 -7.29
CA LEU A 126 2.48 8.31 -6.07
C LEU A 126 3.38 7.07 -6.21
N MET A 127 4.19 6.80 -5.20
CA MET A 127 4.72 5.47 -4.90
C MET A 127 4.04 4.96 -3.63
N MET A 128 3.30 3.86 -3.72
CA MET A 128 2.80 3.13 -2.56
C MET A 128 3.63 1.87 -2.35
N ILE A 129 4.16 1.70 -1.14
CA ILE A 129 4.90 0.52 -0.73
C ILE A 129 4.04 -0.18 0.32
N PHE A 130 3.58 -1.39 0.02
CA PHE A 130 2.53 -2.03 0.81
C PHE A 130 2.92 -3.43 1.26
N LEU A 131 3.06 -3.61 2.58
CA LEU A 131 3.15 -4.92 3.20
C LEU A 131 1.74 -5.42 3.50
N ASN A 132 1.20 -6.23 2.60
CA ASN A 132 -0.08 -6.85 2.82
C ASN A 132 0.09 -8.16 3.62
N GLY A 133 -0.42 -8.23 4.84
CA GLY A 133 -0.36 -9.43 5.66
C GLY A 133 -1.41 -10.49 5.30
N SER A 134 -2.38 -10.19 4.43
CA SER A 134 -3.40 -11.16 4.02
C SER A 134 -2.83 -12.21 3.07
N ASP A 135 -3.60 -13.28 2.89
CA ASP A 135 -3.39 -14.30 1.88
C ASP A 135 -4.00 -13.97 0.52
N GLU A 136 -4.85 -12.95 0.46
CA GLU A 136 -5.52 -12.50 -0.75
C GLU A 136 -4.85 -11.28 -1.39
N GLU A 137 -4.97 -11.21 -2.72
CA GLU A 137 -4.73 -9.98 -3.49
C GLU A 137 -5.89 -9.02 -3.23
N VAL A 138 -5.60 -7.77 -2.84
CA VAL A 138 -6.62 -6.76 -2.55
C VAL A 138 -6.65 -5.69 -3.64
N ASP A 139 -7.84 -5.34 -4.10
CA ASP A 139 -8.01 -4.20 -5.01
C ASP A 139 -7.73 -2.89 -4.25
N ILE A 140 -6.54 -2.34 -4.42
CA ILE A 140 -6.12 -1.12 -3.73
C ILE A 140 -6.89 0.14 -4.16
N SER A 141 -7.58 0.10 -5.31
CA SER A 141 -8.38 1.23 -5.78
C SER A 141 -9.58 1.50 -4.88
N THR A 142 -10.10 0.45 -4.23
CA THR A 142 -11.19 0.53 -3.25
C THR A 142 -10.84 1.39 -2.03
N PHE A 143 -9.56 1.42 -1.62
CA PHE A 143 -9.09 2.28 -0.54
C PHE A 143 -9.00 3.76 -0.96
N GLY A 144 -9.20 4.07 -2.24
CA GLY A 144 -9.09 5.41 -2.80
C GLY A 144 -7.81 5.67 -3.59
N ILE A 145 -6.92 4.69 -3.73
CA ILE A 145 -5.66 4.86 -4.47
C ILE A 145 -5.95 5.03 -5.98
N PRO A 146 -5.56 6.16 -6.60
CA PRO A 146 -5.79 6.38 -8.03
C PRO A 146 -4.83 5.51 -8.86
N LEU A 147 -5.40 4.65 -9.71
CA LEU A 147 -4.66 3.75 -10.62
C LEU A 147 -5.19 3.81 -12.05
N ALA A 148 -5.64 4.97 -12.50
CA ALA A 148 -6.12 5.08 -13.88
C ALA A 148 -4.98 4.80 -14.87
N ILE A 149 -5.33 4.34 -16.07
CA ILE A 149 -4.38 3.99 -17.14
C ILE A 149 -3.35 5.11 -17.39
N PHE A 150 -3.79 6.36 -17.25
CA PHE A 150 -2.97 7.56 -17.50
C PHE A 150 -2.28 8.13 -16.24
N ASP A 151 -2.51 7.56 -15.05
CA ASP A 151 -1.84 8.01 -13.82
C ASP A 151 -0.43 7.44 -13.75
N ASN A 152 0.54 8.18 -13.22
CA ASN A 152 1.93 7.71 -13.07
C ASN A 152 2.20 7.02 -11.73
N ASN A 153 1.13 6.52 -11.10
CA ASN A 153 1.19 5.91 -9.77
C ASN A 153 1.73 4.49 -9.87
N ILE A 154 2.64 4.16 -8.96
CA ILE A 154 3.28 2.86 -8.86
C ILE A 154 3.02 2.30 -7.47
N ILE A 155 2.72 1.01 -7.43
CA ILE A 155 2.50 0.26 -6.20
C ILE A 155 3.47 -0.90 -6.20
N ILE A 156 4.26 -1.01 -5.14
CA ILE A 156 5.10 -2.16 -4.89
C ILE A 156 4.58 -2.83 -3.63
N TRP A 157 4.23 -4.11 -3.74
CA TRP A 157 3.63 -4.83 -2.64
C TRP A 157 4.10 -6.26 -2.53
N THR A 158 3.83 -6.85 -1.37
CA THR A 158 3.97 -8.28 -1.11
C THR A 158 2.76 -8.74 -0.32
N PHE A 159 2.37 -10.01 -0.44
CA PHE A 159 1.33 -10.60 0.38
C PHE A 159 1.66 -12.04 0.78
N SER A 160 1.10 -12.48 1.91
CA SER A 160 1.39 -13.80 2.47
C SER A 160 0.67 -14.89 1.68
N ARG A 161 1.20 -15.30 0.53
CA ARG A 161 0.83 -16.61 -0.02
C ARG A 161 1.35 -17.67 0.95
N ARG A 162 0.51 -18.14 1.87
CA ARG A 162 0.79 -19.40 2.57
C ARG A 162 0.85 -20.47 1.49
N CYS A 163 2.04 -20.84 1.06
CA CYS A 163 2.26 -22.13 0.42
C CYS A 163 1.92 -23.19 1.48
N MET A 164 0.65 -23.55 1.60
CA MET A 164 0.31 -24.85 2.17
C MET A 164 0.83 -25.88 1.18
N THR A 165 2.05 -26.35 1.37
CA THR A 165 2.43 -27.68 0.89
C THR A 165 1.52 -28.66 1.60
N MET A 166 0.44 -29.07 0.94
CA MET A 166 -0.25 -30.30 1.29
C MET A 166 0.71 -31.45 0.99
N ASN A 167 1.31 -32.01 2.04
CA ASN A 167 1.95 -33.32 1.99
C ASN A 167 0.90 -34.43 2.10
#